data_AF-A0A6A2ZQX1-F1
#
_entry.id   AF-A0A6A2ZQX1-F1
#
_cell.length_a   1.000
_cell.length_b   1.000
_cell.length_c   1.000
_cell.angle_alpha   90.00
_cell.angle_beta   90.00
_cell.angle_gamma   90.00
#
_symmetry.space_group_name_H-M   'P 1'
#
loop_
_entity.id
_entity.type
_entity.pdbx_description
1 polymer ?
#
loop_
_entity_poly.entity_id
_entity_poly.type
_entity_poly.pdbx_seq_one_letter_code
_entity_poly.pdbx_strand_id
1 'polypeptide(L)'
;MEVVPSLAMVAVVCTNVLSSILFKAASSKGLSSNIYTFYYSVLGTFVFIPLFFFRKTAFPPLKFPLVSRLFLQGIIGVVGNICGSKGTQLGSPTLASAISNLAPAFTFILAVSFRMERVELRRAATQAKIIGTITSISGAFIMIFFKGPKVFSSSPWTSSSSVLQLRSPLGSTESNWIIGGILGVVSNLLFSFWYIIQAQIMKMYPDEIVVTFLYNLSMALLALPVCLIAEPQLSSWRLSSSVSFVSVLYTGLFAHSFSSGVHTWGVRLKGPLFVAIFRPASIVIAAIMGAIFLGEALYRGSSMFFVAS
;
A
#
# COMPACT_ATOMS: atom_id res chain seq x y z
N MET A 1 13.62 -16.56 -17.05
CA MET A 1 12.86 -15.29 -17.21
C MET A 1 11.85 -15.01 -16.09
N GLU A 2 11.51 -15.96 -15.20
CA GLU A 2 10.52 -15.70 -14.12
C GLU A 2 11.06 -14.95 -12.90
N VAL A 3 12.38 -14.85 -12.74
CA VAL A 3 13.02 -14.23 -11.57
C VAL A 3 12.88 -12.70 -11.57
N VAL A 4 12.96 -12.07 -12.75
CA VAL A 4 12.95 -10.59 -12.86
C VAL A 4 11.63 -9.99 -12.38
N PRO A 5 10.45 -10.46 -12.80
CA PRO A 5 9.18 -9.93 -12.29
C PRO A 5 9.03 -10.13 -10.78
N SER A 6 9.44 -11.29 -10.25
CA SER A 6 9.36 -11.58 -8.81
C SER A 6 10.30 -10.69 -7.99
N LEU A 7 11.53 -10.46 -8.45
CA LEU A 7 12.48 -9.57 -7.79
C LEU A 7 11.99 -8.11 -7.82
N ALA A 8 11.45 -7.66 -8.95
CA ALA A 8 10.83 -6.34 -9.06
C ALA A 8 9.66 -6.19 -8.09
N MET A 9 8.81 -7.21 -7.95
CA MET A 9 7.71 -7.21 -6.98
C MET A 9 8.19 -7.13 -5.53
N VAL A 10 9.25 -7.86 -5.16
CA VAL A 10 9.86 -7.75 -3.81
C VAL A 10 10.42 -6.35 -3.59
N ALA A 11 11.11 -5.77 -4.58
CA ALA A 11 11.61 -4.40 -4.50
C ALA A 11 10.46 -3.39 -4.33
N VAL A 12 9.34 -3.56 -5.03
CA VAL A 12 8.14 -2.74 -4.85
C VAL A 12 7.64 -2.82 -3.41
N VAL A 13 7.55 -4.02 -2.83
CA VAL A 13 7.11 -4.19 -1.44
C VAL A 13 8.07 -3.47 -0.48
N CYS A 14 9.38 -3.60 -0.66
CA CYS A 14 10.37 -2.85 0.12
C CYS A 14 10.16 -1.33 0.04
N THR A 15 9.99 -0.80 -1.17
CA THR A 15 9.77 0.65 -1.34
C THR A 15 8.47 1.14 -0.72
N ASN A 16 7.40 0.34 -0.81
CA ASN A 16 6.12 0.69 -0.21
C ASN A 16 6.18 0.68 1.32
N VAL A 17 6.85 -0.30 1.93
CA VAL A 17 7.06 -0.36 3.38
C VAL A 17 7.86 0.85 3.86
N LEU A 18 8.96 1.19 3.19
CA LEU A 18 9.75 2.39 3.51
C LEU A 18 8.92 3.67 3.40
N SER A 19 8.13 3.79 2.33
CA SER A 19 7.20 4.90 2.11
C SER A 19 6.20 5.03 3.27
N SER A 20 5.60 3.92 3.73
CA SER A 20 4.67 3.94 4.87
C SER A 20 5.33 4.37 6.18
N ILE A 21 6.59 3.99 6.42
CA ILE A 21 7.37 4.41 7.59
C ILE A 21 7.66 5.91 7.52
N LEU A 22 8.17 6.40 6.38
CA LEU A 22 8.45 7.82 6.16
C LEU A 22 7.18 8.67 6.28
N PHE A 23 6.07 8.21 5.70
CA PHE A 23 4.78 8.86 5.82
C PHE A 23 4.31 8.93 7.26
N LYS A 24 4.43 7.85 8.03
CA LYS A 24 4.08 7.86 9.46
C LYS A 24 4.90 8.92 10.20
N ALA A 25 6.21 8.97 9.97
CA ALA A 25 7.09 9.97 10.57
C ALA A 25 6.69 11.41 10.16
N ALA A 26 6.41 11.65 8.88
CA ALA A 26 5.94 12.94 8.39
C ALA A 26 4.58 13.35 8.96
N SER A 27 3.64 12.41 9.06
CA SER A 27 2.29 12.64 9.59
C SER A 27 2.32 13.01 11.08
N SER A 28 3.28 12.47 11.84
CA SER A 28 3.51 12.86 13.24
C SER A 28 4.02 14.30 13.39
N LYS A 29 4.55 14.88 12.30
CA LYS A 29 4.95 16.29 12.18
C LYS A 29 3.89 17.15 11.48
N GLY A 30 2.67 16.64 11.32
CA GLY A 30 1.53 17.39 10.79
C GLY A 30 1.26 17.24 9.30
N LEU A 31 1.95 16.36 8.57
CA LEU A 31 1.63 16.11 7.16
C LEU A 31 0.25 15.43 7.01
N SER A 32 -0.66 16.08 6.27
CA SER A 32 -1.96 15.52 5.93
C SER A 32 -1.87 14.40 4.89
N SER A 33 -2.74 13.39 5.02
CA SER A 33 -2.86 12.29 4.04
C SER A 33 -3.30 12.79 2.66
N ASN A 34 -4.13 13.83 2.60
CA ASN A 34 -4.64 14.39 1.35
C ASN A 34 -3.54 15.13 0.59
N ILE A 35 -2.80 16.00 1.30
CA ILE A 35 -1.66 16.75 0.77
C ILE A 35 -0.57 15.80 0.29
N TYR A 36 -0.25 14.80 1.10
CA TYR A 36 0.68 13.75 0.71
C TYR A 36 0.25 13.06 -0.59
N THR A 37 -1.01 12.62 -0.66
CA THR A 37 -1.59 11.95 -1.84
C THR A 37 -1.51 12.80 -3.09
N PHE A 38 -1.89 14.07 -2.99
CA PHE A 38 -1.79 15.02 -4.09
C PHE A 38 -0.34 15.17 -4.58
N TYR A 39 0.59 15.53 -3.70
CA TYR A 39 1.96 15.80 -4.12
C TYR A 39 2.67 14.60 -4.74
N TYR A 40 2.60 13.42 -4.11
CA TYR A 40 3.31 12.26 -4.66
C TYR A 40 2.69 11.80 -5.99
N SER A 41 1.40 12.03 -6.22
CA SER A 41 0.72 11.71 -7.49
C SER A 41 1.14 12.62 -8.65
N VAL A 42 1.33 13.91 -8.34
CA VAL A 42 1.86 14.90 -9.29
C VAL A 42 3.30 14.53 -9.66
N LEU A 43 4.14 14.26 -8.66
CA LEU A 43 5.51 13.81 -8.88
C LEU A 43 5.55 12.52 -9.70
N GLY A 44 4.67 11.57 -9.38
CA GLY A 44 4.61 10.32 -10.12
C GLY A 44 4.22 10.52 -11.58
N THR A 45 3.33 11.45 -11.88
CA THR A 45 3.00 11.81 -13.27
C THR A 45 4.23 12.34 -14.02
N PHE A 46 5.03 13.19 -13.39
CA PHE A 46 6.24 13.75 -14.01
C PHE A 46 7.31 12.70 -14.30
N VAL A 47 7.44 11.65 -13.47
CA VAL A 47 8.42 10.57 -13.66
C VAL A 47 8.24 9.84 -14.99
N PHE A 48 7.01 9.71 -15.49
CA PHE A 48 6.74 8.99 -16.74
C PHE A 48 6.89 9.86 -18.00
N ILE A 49 6.93 11.20 -17.87
CA ILE A 49 7.06 12.11 -19.02
C ILE A 49 8.34 11.84 -19.83
N PRO A 50 9.54 11.71 -19.21
CA PRO A 50 10.78 11.44 -19.94
C PRO A 50 10.73 10.15 -20.76
N LEU A 51 9.97 9.14 -20.34
CA LEU A 51 9.89 7.84 -21.01
C LEU A 51 9.20 7.93 -22.38
N PHE A 52 8.40 8.97 -22.63
CA PHE A 52 7.79 9.20 -23.94
C PHE A 52 8.80 9.66 -24.99
N PHE A 53 9.89 10.34 -24.62
CA PHE A 53 10.92 10.76 -25.59
C PHE A 53 11.68 9.57 -26.18
N PHE A 54 11.75 8.45 -25.45
CA PHE A 54 12.38 7.21 -25.94
C PHE A 54 11.42 6.34 -26.77
N ARG A 55 10.16 6.74 -26.87
CA ARG A 55 9.14 5.99 -27.60
C ARG A 55 9.24 6.28 -29.09
N LYS A 56 9.37 5.20 -29.88
CA LYS A 56 9.42 5.27 -31.36
C LYS A 56 8.09 4.92 -32.03
N THR A 57 7.10 4.48 -31.26
CA THR A 57 5.80 4.03 -31.76
C THR A 57 4.72 5.08 -31.53
N ALA A 58 3.86 5.28 -32.53
CA ALA A 58 2.69 6.13 -32.39
C ALA A 58 1.77 5.62 -31.25
N PHE A 59 1.04 6.53 -30.62
CA PHE A 59 0.06 6.18 -29.59
C PHE A 59 -1.17 5.54 -30.25
N PRO A 60 -1.58 4.32 -29.83
CA PRO A 60 -2.91 3.84 -30.17
C PRO A 60 -3.97 4.84 -29.71
N PRO A 61 -5.06 5.02 -30.47
CA PRO A 61 -6.09 6.00 -30.15
C PRO A 61 -6.77 5.68 -28.82
N LEU A 62 -6.97 6.70 -27.99
CA LEU A 62 -7.70 6.58 -26.73
C LEU A 62 -9.20 6.53 -27.01
N LYS A 63 -9.81 5.38 -26.80
CA LYS A 63 -11.27 5.19 -26.93
C LYS A 63 -11.97 5.52 -25.62
N PHE A 64 -13.21 5.99 -25.68
CA PHE A 64 -14.00 6.33 -24.48
C PHE A 64 -14.06 5.22 -23.40
N PRO A 65 -14.25 3.92 -23.72
CA PRO A 65 -14.25 2.86 -22.71
C PRO A 65 -12.93 2.74 -21.93
N LEU A 66 -11.80 3.07 -22.56
CA LEU A 66 -10.50 3.09 -21.91
C LEU A 66 -10.39 4.27 -20.93
N VAL A 67 -10.77 5.46 -21.40
CA VAL A 67 -10.74 6.69 -20.59
C VAL A 67 -11.63 6.56 -19.35
N SER A 68 -12.85 6.01 -19.51
CA SER A 68 -13.76 5.78 -18.40
C SER A 68 -13.18 4.82 -17.34
N ARG A 69 -12.51 3.73 -17.77
CA ARG A 69 -11.87 2.79 -16.83
C ARG A 69 -10.64 3.39 -16.15
N LEU A 70 -9.85 4.19 -16.86
CA LEU A 70 -8.71 4.93 -16.27
C LEU A 70 -9.19 5.94 -15.22
N PHE A 71 -10.28 6.65 -15.49
CA PHE A 71 -10.88 7.58 -14.55
C PHE A 71 -11.41 6.86 -13.30
N LEU A 72 -12.16 5.77 -13.47
CA LEU A 72 -12.63 4.92 -12.37
C LEU A 72 -11.45 4.37 -11.55
N GLN A 73 -10.39 3.93 -12.23
CA GLN A 73 -9.17 3.46 -11.59
C GLN A 73 -8.48 4.58 -10.79
N GLY A 74 -8.50 5.82 -11.31
CA GLY A 74 -8.03 7.01 -10.62
C GLY A 74 -8.81 7.30 -9.34
N ILE A 75 -10.15 7.23 -9.37
CA ILE A 75 -11.00 7.40 -8.17
C ILE A 75 -10.63 6.37 -7.10
N ILE A 76 -10.57 5.09 -7.49
CA ILE A 76 -10.18 3.99 -6.59
C ILE A 76 -8.77 4.21 -6.05
N GLY A 77 -7.85 4.69 -6.89
CA GLY A 77 -6.50 5.07 -6.50
C GLY A 77 -6.48 6.15 -5.43
N VAL A 78 -7.18 7.27 -5.63
CA VAL A 78 -7.25 8.38 -4.66
C VAL A 78 -7.84 7.90 -3.34
N VAL A 79 -9.03 7.28 -3.37
CA VAL A 79 -9.72 6.84 -2.15
C VAL A 79 -8.90 5.77 -1.42
N GLY A 80 -8.37 4.78 -2.16
CA GLY A 80 -7.57 3.69 -1.60
C GLY A 80 -6.29 4.19 -0.92
N ASN A 81 -5.59 5.15 -1.53
CA ASN A 81 -4.38 5.73 -0.95
C ASN A 81 -4.67 6.64 0.25
N ILE A 82 -5.75 7.44 0.22
CA ILE A 82 -6.16 8.26 1.37
C ILE A 82 -6.54 7.35 2.54
N CYS A 83 -7.36 6.32 2.31
CA CYS A 83 -7.71 5.34 3.34
C CYS A 83 -6.48 4.63 3.90
N GLY A 84 -5.55 4.19 3.05
CA GLY A 84 -4.32 3.51 3.49
C GLY A 84 -3.38 4.43 4.29
N SER A 85 -3.22 5.67 3.84
CA SER A 85 -2.40 6.69 4.52
C SER A 85 -3.03 7.08 5.85
N LYS A 86 -4.33 7.39 5.87
CA LYS A 86 -5.06 7.71 7.10
C LYS A 86 -5.09 6.53 8.06
N GLY A 87 -5.24 5.32 7.54
CA GLY A 87 -5.14 4.07 8.29
C GLY A 87 -3.80 3.91 8.99
N THR A 88 -2.71 4.21 8.28
CA THR A 88 -1.34 4.21 8.83
C THR A 88 -1.14 5.33 9.86
N GLN A 89 -1.71 6.52 9.61
CA GLN A 89 -1.64 7.67 10.50
C GLN A 89 -2.31 7.37 11.85
N LEU A 90 -3.49 6.75 11.84
CA LEU A 90 -4.24 6.40 13.05
C LEU A 90 -3.72 5.12 13.72
N GLY A 91 -3.29 4.14 12.92
CA GLY A 91 -2.68 2.89 13.38
C GLY A 91 -1.15 2.95 13.33
N SER A 92 -0.54 2.01 12.59
CA SER A 92 0.92 1.95 12.41
C SER A 92 1.30 1.34 11.05
N PRO A 93 2.56 1.55 10.57
CA PRO A 93 3.07 0.86 9.38
C PRO A 93 3.05 -0.66 9.50
N THR A 94 3.30 -1.20 10.70
CA THR A 94 3.24 -2.65 10.96
C THR A 94 1.82 -3.19 10.85
N LEU A 95 0.82 -2.46 11.38
CA LEU A 95 -0.58 -2.80 11.21
C LEU A 95 -0.97 -2.82 9.73
N ALA A 96 -0.59 -1.79 8.97
CA ALA A 96 -0.83 -1.72 7.53
C ALA A 96 -0.21 -2.91 6.78
N SER A 97 1.01 -3.30 7.16
CA SER A 97 1.70 -4.46 6.59
C SER A 97 0.99 -5.78 6.93
N ALA A 98 0.50 -5.95 8.16
CA ALA A 98 -0.26 -7.12 8.56
C ALA A 98 -1.60 -7.25 7.80
N ILE A 99 -2.32 -6.14 7.62
CA ILE A 99 -3.59 -6.12 6.87
C ILE A 99 -3.37 -6.41 5.38
N SER A 100 -2.17 -6.15 4.85
CA SER A 100 -1.86 -6.46 3.44
C SER A 100 -1.94 -7.96 3.12
N ASN A 101 -1.92 -8.83 4.14
CA ASN A 101 -2.15 -10.27 3.99
C ASN A 101 -3.54 -10.61 3.43
N LEU A 102 -4.49 -9.66 3.48
CA LEU A 102 -5.82 -9.82 2.89
C LEU A 102 -5.85 -9.63 1.38
N ALA A 103 -4.85 -8.94 0.81
CA ALA A 103 -4.85 -8.59 -0.60
C ALA A 103 -4.93 -9.80 -1.55
N PRO A 104 -4.21 -10.94 -1.32
CA PRO A 104 -4.37 -12.13 -2.16
C PRO A 104 -5.80 -12.67 -2.19
N ALA A 105 -6.50 -12.78 -1.06
CA ALA A 105 -7.88 -13.30 -1.07
C ALA A 105 -8.86 -12.33 -1.71
N PHE A 106 -8.82 -11.05 -1.35
CA PHE A 106 -9.71 -10.07 -1.99
C PHE A 106 -9.49 -10.06 -3.51
N THR A 107 -8.24 -10.09 -3.95
CA THR A 107 -7.91 -10.13 -5.38
C THR A 107 -8.38 -11.44 -6.02
N PHE A 108 -8.18 -12.58 -5.36
CA PHE A 108 -8.63 -13.89 -5.86
C PHE A 108 -10.15 -13.94 -6.00
N ILE A 109 -10.90 -13.57 -4.96
CA ILE A 109 -12.37 -13.55 -4.97
C ILE A 109 -12.86 -12.68 -6.14
N LEU A 110 -12.33 -11.46 -6.27
CA LEU A 110 -12.71 -10.58 -7.37
C LEU A 110 -12.29 -11.14 -8.73
N ALA A 111 -11.09 -11.70 -8.87
CA ALA A 111 -10.64 -12.30 -10.13
C ALA A 111 -11.56 -13.44 -10.58
N VAL A 112 -12.07 -14.24 -9.63
CA VAL A 112 -13.07 -15.29 -9.90
C VAL A 112 -14.42 -14.67 -10.28
N SER A 113 -14.92 -13.69 -9.53
CA SER A 113 -16.19 -13.00 -9.82
C SER A 113 -16.20 -12.35 -11.20
N PHE A 114 -15.08 -11.75 -11.62
CA PHE A 114 -14.91 -11.14 -12.94
C PHE A 114 -14.46 -12.13 -14.03
N ARG A 115 -14.47 -13.44 -13.76
CA ARG A 115 -14.09 -14.54 -14.70
C ARG A 115 -12.69 -14.38 -15.29
N MET A 116 -11.78 -13.79 -14.52
CA MET A 116 -10.37 -13.65 -14.86
C MET A 116 -9.55 -14.87 -14.46
N GLU A 117 -10.03 -15.62 -13.47
CA GLU A 117 -9.49 -16.91 -13.05
C GLU A 117 -10.55 -17.99 -13.25
N ARG A 118 -10.17 -19.10 -13.89
CA ARG A 118 -11.07 -20.26 -14.00
C ARG A 118 -10.89 -21.14 -12.79
N VAL A 119 -11.88 -21.12 -11.89
CA VAL A 119 -11.90 -22.03 -10.74
C VAL A 119 -12.43 -23.38 -11.20
N GLU A 120 -11.54 -24.28 -11.57
CA GLU A 120 -11.86 -25.70 -11.63
C GLU A 120 -11.96 -26.22 -10.20
N LEU A 121 -13.13 -26.02 -9.56
CA LEU A 121 -13.40 -26.38 -8.16
C LEU A 121 -13.13 -27.85 -7.83
N ARG A 122 -13.10 -28.73 -8.83
CA ARG A 122 -12.81 -30.17 -8.64
C ARG A 122 -11.31 -30.49 -8.60
N ARG A 123 -10.43 -29.57 -8.99
CA ARG A 123 -8.99 -29.83 -9.05
C ARG A 123 -8.39 -29.61 -7.66
N ALA A 124 -7.73 -30.65 -7.12
CA ALA A 124 -7.13 -30.61 -5.79
C ALA A 124 -6.15 -29.43 -5.60
N ALA A 125 -5.41 -29.05 -6.65
CA ALA A 125 -4.52 -27.89 -6.61
C ALA A 125 -5.26 -26.54 -6.43
N THR A 126 -6.46 -26.40 -6.98
CA THR A 126 -7.30 -25.20 -6.83
C THR A 126 -7.91 -25.15 -5.42
N GLN A 127 -8.36 -26.29 -4.89
CA GLN A 127 -8.85 -26.41 -3.52
C GLN A 127 -7.74 -26.11 -2.50
N ALA A 128 -6.55 -26.67 -2.70
CA ALA A 128 -5.39 -26.41 -1.84
C ALA A 128 -4.98 -24.93 -1.85
N LYS A 129 -5.03 -24.24 -3.00
CA LYS A 129 -4.80 -22.79 -3.08
C LYS A 129 -5.84 -21.98 -2.31
N ILE A 130 -7.12 -22.33 -2.42
CA ILE A 130 -8.21 -21.64 -1.71
C ILE A 130 -8.08 -21.86 -0.20
N ILE A 131 -7.92 -23.11 0.24
CA ILE A 131 -7.79 -23.47 1.65
C ILE A 131 -6.53 -22.83 2.24
N GLY A 132 -5.38 -22.92 1.56
CA GLY A 132 -4.15 -22.28 2.02
C GLY A 132 -4.28 -20.76 2.17
N THR A 133 -5.03 -20.10 1.27
CA THR A 133 -5.29 -18.66 1.37
C THR A 133 -6.20 -18.34 2.56
N ILE A 134 -7.29 -19.10 2.76
CA ILE A 134 -8.21 -18.93 3.89
C ILE A 134 -7.47 -19.18 5.21
N THR A 135 -6.71 -20.27 5.33
CA THR A 135 -5.94 -20.61 6.53
C THR A 135 -4.87 -19.57 6.83
N SER A 136 -4.17 -19.05 5.81
CA SER A 136 -3.18 -17.98 5.97
C SER A 136 -3.82 -16.68 6.49
N ILE A 137 -4.99 -16.32 5.96
CA ILE A 137 -5.73 -15.12 6.37
C ILE A 137 -6.32 -15.27 7.77
N SER A 138 -6.93 -16.41 8.07
CA SER A 138 -7.41 -16.72 9.42
C SER A 138 -6.27 -16.71 10.42
N GLY A 139 -5.10 -17.27 10.08
CA GLY A 139 -3.89 -17.21 10.92
C GLY A 139 -3.40 -15.78 11.16
N ALA A 140 -3.42 -14.92 10.12
CA ALA A 140 -3.07 -13.51 10.26
C ALA A 140 -4.06 -12.75 11.16
N PHE A 141 -5.37 -12.97 11.02
CA PHE A 141 -6.38 -12.35 11.88
C PHE A 141 -6.27 -12.83 13.33
N ILE A 142 -6.07 -14.12 13.56
CA ILE A 142 -5.88 -14.67 14.93
C ILE A 142 -4.67 -14.00 15.58
N MET A 143 -3.54 -13.84 14.88
CA MET A 143 -2.36 -13.17 15.44
C MET A 143 -2.60 -11.68 15.76
N ILE A 144 -3.37 -10.98 14.92
CA ILE A 144 -3.69 -9.56 15.13
C ILE A 144 -4.64 -9.39 16.33
N PHE A 145 -5.63 -10.27 16.48
CA PHE A 145 -6.61 -10.18 17.57
C PHE A 145 -6.11 -10.77 18.90
N PHE A 146 -5.22 -11.76 18.88
CA PHE A 146 -4.63 -12.33 20.12
C PHE A 146 -3.46 -11.49 20.68
N LYS A 147 -2.82 -10.63 19.87
CA LYS A 147 -1.95 -9.57 20.40
C LYS A 147 -2.77 -8.28 20.59
N GLY A 148 -3.62 -8.30 21.62
CA GLY A 148 -4.24 -7.09 22.18
C GLY A 148 -3.21 -6.07 22.70
N PRO A 149 -3.66 -4.87 23.10
CA PRO A 149 -2.79 -3.75 23.47
C PRO A 149 -1.83 -4.12 24.60
N LYS A 150 -0.62 -3.52 24.58
CA LYS A 150 0.51 -3.83 25.46
C LYS A 150 0.10 -3.91 26.94
N VAL A 151 -0.01 -5.13 27.48
CA VAL A 151 -0.05 -5.42 28.92
C VAL A 151 1.32 -5.96 29.33
N PHE A 152 2.32 -5.08 29.44
CA PHE A 152 3.49 -5.34 30.29
C PHE A 152 3.96 -4.00 30.87
N SER A 153 3.33 -3.63 31.98
CA SER A 153 3.98 -2.80 32.99
C SER A 153 5.13 -3.61 33.57
N SER A 154 6.38 -3.24 33.28
CA SER A 154 7.50 -3.63 34.14
C SER A 154 7.78 -2.47 35.11
N SER A 155 7.63 -2.79 36.40
CA SER A 155 7.85 -1.97 37.58
C SER A 155 9.28 -1.37 37.67
N PRO A 156 9.52 -0.34 38.52
CA PRO A 156 10.59 0.62 38.36
C PRO A 156 11.87 0.23 39.11
N TRP A 157 13.03 0.53 38.52
CA TRP A 157 14.17 1.05 39.27
C TRP A 157 15.19 1.78 38.37
N THR A 158 15.41 3.06 38.70
CA THR A 158 16.64 3.89 38.59
C THR A 158 17.30 4.03 37.20
N SER A 159 17.55 5.20 36.59
CA SER A 159 17.62 6.60 37.06
C SER A 159 17.57 7.56 35.86
N SER A 160 16.85 8.67 36.04
CA SER A 160 17.19 10.03 35.53
C SER A 160 17.50 10.26 34.04
N SER A 161 16.48 10.55 33.24
CA SER A 161 16.51 11.70 32.32
C SER A 161 15.09 12.05 31.86
N SER A 162 14.69 13.29 32.12
CA SER A 162 13.40 13.90 31.79
C SER A 162 12.98 13.70 30.33
N VAL A 163 11.94 12.89 30.09
CA VAL A 163 11.15 12.95 28.86
C VAL A 163 9.69 13.09 29.25
N LEU A 164 9.12 14.24 28.89
CA LEU A 164 7.72 14.61 29.02
C LEU A 164 6.80 13.47 28.55
N GLN A 165 6.32 12.66 29.50
CA GLN A 165 5.16 11.80 29.29
C GLN A 165 3.91 12.68 29.29
N LEU A 166 3.57 13.23 28.12
CA LEU A 166 2.26 13.81 27.90
C LEU A 166 1.24 12.66 27.88
N ARG A 167 0.61 12.45 29.02
CA ARG A 167 -0.47 11.49 29.28
C ARG A 167 -1.68 11.85 28.39
N SER A 168 -1.75 11.26 27.19
CA SER A 168 -2.97 11.30 26.35
C SER A 168 -3.94 10.20 26.80
N PRO A 169 -5.27 10.41 26.77
CA PRO A 169 -6.22 9.47 27.35
C PRO A 169 -6.20 8.13 26.61
N LEU A 170 -5.96 7.05 27.35
CA LEU A 170 -5.76 5.69 26.84
C LEU A 170 -6.90 5.22 25.89
N GLY A 171 -8.14 5.68 26.11
CA GLY A 171 -9.30 5.33 25.27
C GLY A 171 -9.33 5.95 23.87
N SER A 172 -8.66 7.10 23.63
CA SER A 172 -8.62 7.70 22.28
C SER A 172 -7.62 6.97 21.37
N THR A 173 -6.57 6.39 21.95
CA THR A 173 -5.50 5.72 21.21
C THR A 173 -5.96 4.36 20.67
N GLU A 174 -6.73 3.60 21.46
CA GLU A 174 -7.30 2.31 21.02
C GLU A 174 -8.36 2.50 19.93
N SER A 175 -9.26 3.47 20.08
CA SER A 175 -10.28 3.79 19.07
C SER A 175 -9.65 4.20 17.73
N ASN A 176 -8.61 5.05 17.76
CA ASN A 176 -7.87 5.43 16.56
C ASN A 176 -7.20 4.22 15.89
N TRP A 177 -6.63 3.30 16.67
CA TRP A 177 -6.01 2.09 16.12
C TRP A 177 -7.02 1.20 15.40
N ILE A 178 -8.21 1.00 15.97
CA ILE A 178 -9.30 0.20 15.35
C ILE A 178 -9.76 0.85 14.04
N ILE A 179 -10.04 2.17 14.06
CA ILE A 179 -10.41 2.92 12.85
C ILE A 179 -9.30 2.82 11.81
N GLY A 180 -8.04 2.90 12.24
CA GLY A 180 -6.88 2.73 11.39
C GLY A 180 -6.85 1.36 10.69
N GLY A 181 -7.18 0.30 11.41
CA GLY A 181 -7.32 -1.05 10.88
C GLY A 181 -8.44 -1.18 9.85
N ILE A 182 -9.63 -0.65 10.15
CA ILE A 182 -10.78 -0.66 9.23
C ILE A 182 -10.44 0.06 7.92
N LEU A 183 -9.85 1.26 8.01
CA LEU A 183 -9.40 2.01 6.83
C LEU A 183 -8.33 1.25 6.03
N GLY A 184 -7.45 0.52 6.70
CA GLY A 184 -6.48 -0.38 6.06
C GLY A 184 -7.13 -1.53 5.30
N VAL A 185 -8.19 -2.15 5.85
CA VAL A 185 -8.95 -3.22 5.17
C VAL A 185 -9.65 -2.68 3.94
N VAL A 186 -10.33 -1.53 4.07
CA VAL A 186 -10.99 -0.83 2.94
C VAL A 186 -9.97 -0.50 1.85
N SER A 187 -8.80 0.02 2.22
CA SER A 187 -7.70 0.30 1.28
C SER A 187 -7.26 -0.95 0.51
N ASN A 188 -7.09 -2.09 1.18
CA ASN A 188 -6.70 -3.36 0.53
C ASN A 188 -7.78 -3.89 -0.42
N LEU A 189 -9.06 -3.75 -0.05
CA LEU A 189 -10.16 -4.11 -0.93
C LEU A 189 -10.17 -3.23 -2.19
N LEU A 190 -10.01 -1.91 -2.03
CA LEU A 190 -9.93 -0.95 -3.14
C LEU A 190 -8.73 -1.25 -4.05
N PHE A 191 -7.55 -1.55 -3.51
CA PHE A 191 -6.40 -1.96 -4.33
C PHE A 191 -6.64 -3.29 -5.05
N SER A 192 -7.43 -4.19 -4.47
CA SER A 192 -7.82 -5.44 -5.15
C SER A 192 -8.71 -5.15 -6.36
N PHE A 193 -9.70 -4.24 -6.23
CA PHE A 193 -10.47 -3.73 -7.38
C PHE A 193 -9.59 -3.02 -8.41
N TRP A 194 -8.61 -2.24 -7.95
CA TRP A 194 -7.63 -1.59 -8.82
C TRP A 194 -6.89 -2.61 -9.69
N TYR A 195 -6.46 -3.75 -9.14
CA TYR A 195 -5.79 -4.81 -9.92
C TYR A 195 -6.70 -5.41 -10.99
N ILE A 196 -7.99 -5.62 -10.69
CA ILE A 196 -8.96 -6.13 -11.66
C ILE A 196 -9.16 -5.14 -12.81
N ILE A 197 -9.38 -3.86 -12.50
CA ILE A 197 -9.58 -2.81 -13.52
C ILE A 197 -8.30 -2.63 -14.34
N GLN A 198 -7.13 -2.63 -13.71
CA GLN A 198 -5.83 -2.59 -14.38
C GLN A 198 -5.71 -3.73 -15.40
N ALA A 199 -6.08 -4.96 -15.02
CA ALA A 199 -6.01 -6.10 -15.91
C ALA A 199 -6.98 -5.99 -17.11
N GLN A 200 -8.16 -5.42 -16.90
CA GLN A 200 -9.10 -5.12 -17.98
C GLN A 200 -8.58 -4.01 -18.91
N ILE A 201 -7.90 -3.00 -18.37
CA ILE A 201 -7.27 -1.93 -19.16
C ILE A 201 -6.13 -2.50 -20.00
N MET A 202 -5.26 -3.33 -19.42
CA MET A 202 -4.13 -3.93 -20.15
C MET A 202 -4.57 -4.87 -21.29
N LYS A 203 -5.80 -5.40 -21.26
CA LYS A 203 -6.39 -6.13 -22.40
C LYS A 203 -6.82 -5.21 -23.53
N MET A 204 -7.24 -3.98 -23.24
CA MET A 204 -7.70 -3.01 -24.23
C MET A 204 -6.56 -2.15 -24.77
N TYR A 205 -5.57 -1.85 -23.93
CA TYR A 205 -4.44 -0.98 -24.23
C TYR A 205 -3.16 -1.59 -23.61
N PRO A 206 -2.46 -2.49 -24.32
CA PRO A 206 -1.35 -3.26 -23.79
C PRO A 206 -0.04 -2.46 -23.76
N ASP A 207 -0.08 -1.26 -23.22
CA ASP A 207 1.04 -0.33 -23.13
C ASP A 207 1.19 0.17 -21.70
N GLU A 208 2.17 -0.39 -20.99
CA GLU A 208 2.34 -0.15 -19.55
C GLU A 208 2.66 1.31 -19.26
N ILE A 209 3.58 1.90 -20.02
CA ILE A 209 4.08 3.26 -19.76
C ILE A 209 2.95 4.27 -19.93
N VAL A 210 2.18 4.17 -21.01
CA VAL A 210 1.04 5.06 -21.26
C VAL A 210 -0.05 4.87 -20.20
N VAL A 211 -0.42 3.61 -19.92
CA VAL A 211 -1.48 3.33 -18.95
C VAL A 211 -1.10 3.82 -17.56
N THR A 212 0.14 3.57 -17.13
CA THR A 212 0.62 4.04 -15.83
C THR A 212 0.68 5.57 -15.78
N PHE A 213 1.15 6.24 -16.84
CA PHE A 213 1.12 7.70 -16.93
C PHE A 213 -0.31 8.26 -16.82
N LEU A 214 -1.25 7.74 -17.63
CA LEU A 214 -2.63 8.21 -17.62
C LEU A 214 -3.33 7.94 -16.28
N TYR A 215 -2.99 6.83 -15.62
CA TYR A 215 -3.46 6.53 -14.27
C TYR A 215 -2.94 7.57 -13.26
N ASN A 216 -1.63 7.85 -13.25
CA ASN A 216 -1.02 8.85 -12.36
C ASN A 216 -1.62 10.24 -12.61
N LEU A 217 -1.77 10.62 -13.89
CA LEU A 217 -2.40 11.89 -14.28
C LEU A 217 -3.84 11.98 -13.78
N SER A 218 -4.63 10.93 -13.99
CA SER A 218 -6.02 10.86 -13.51
C SER A 218 -6.08 10.98 -11.98
N MET A 219 -5.15 10.33 -11.28
CA MET A 219 -5.05 10.40 -9.83
C MET A 219 -4.70 11.82 -9.36
N ALA A 220 -3.75 12.50 -10.01
CA ALA A 220 -3.37 13.88 -9.70
C ALA A 220 -4.52 14.87 -9.91
N LEU A 221 -5.24 14.74 -11.04
CA LEU A 221 -6.40 15.57 -11.36
C LEU A 221 -7.54 15.38 -10.35
N LEU A 222 -7.75 14.15 -9.86
CA LEU A 222 -8.78 13.84 -8.88
C LEU A 222 -8.37 14.17 -7.44
N ALA A 223 -7.08 14.03 -7.10
CA ALA A 223 -6.57 14.33 -5.77
C ALA A 223 -6.57 15.83 -5.47
N LEU A 224 -6.38 16.69 -6.49
CA LEU A 224 -6.38 18.14 -6.33
C LEU A 224 -7.67 18.70 -5.69
N PRO A 225 -8.88 18.49 -6.26
CA PRO A 225 -10.11 19.00 -5.66
C PRO A 225 -10.38 18.38 -4.29
N VAL A 226 -10.10 17.09 -4.10
CA VAL A 226 -10.23 16.42 -2.79
C VAL A 226 -9.34 17.09 -1.75
N CYS A 227 -8.09 17.41 -2.12
CA CYS A 227 -7.15 18.09 -1.23
C CYS A 227 -7.58 19.54 -0.95
N LEU A 228 -8.07 20.29 -1.93
CA LEU A 228 -8.57 21.66 -1.74
C LEU A 228 -9.79 21.71 -0.81
N ILE A 229 -10.70 20.74 -0.91
CA ILE A 229 -11.88 20.64 -0.05
C ILE A 229 -11.47 20.25 1.37
N ALA A 230 -10.56 19.29 1.51
CA ALA A 230 -10.18 18.76 2.82
C ALA A 230 -9.16 19.64 3.57
N GLU A 231 -8.34 20.40 2.84
CA GLU A 231 -7.30 21.28 3.38
C GLU A 231 -7.41 22.68 2.76
N PRO A 232 -8.44 23.47 3.08
CA PRO A 232 -8.70 24.75 2.42
C PRO A 232 -7.61 25.80 2.68
N GLN A 233 -6.91 25.71 3.80
CA GLN A 233 -5.87 26.65 4.18
C GLN A 233 -4.56 26.35 3.44
N LEU A 234 -4.14 27.26 2.55
CA LEU A 234 -2.89 27.15 1.77
C LEU A 234 -1.63 27.06 2.64
N SER A 235 -1.68 27.52 3.89
CA SER A 235 -0.57 27.36 4.84
C SER A 235 -0.28 25.89 5.15
N SER A 236 -1.31 25.04 5.21
CA SER A 236 -1.17 23.59 5.46
C SER A 236 -0.44 22.87 4.32
N TRP A 237 -0.47 23.42 3.10
CA TRP A 237 0.18 22.85 1.91
C TRP A 237 1.69 23.01 1.94
N ARG A 238 2.21 23.90 2.80
CA ARG A 238 3.65 24.05 2.97
C ARG A 238 4.22 22.82 3.68
N LEU A 239 5.14 22.12 3.01
CA LEU A 239 5.91 21.02 3.59
C LEU A 239 6.97 21.59 4.55
N SER A 240 6.54 21.97 5.76
CA SER A 240 7.35 22.71 6.73
C SER A 240 8.48 21.89 7.39
N SER A 241 8.34 20.56 7.40
CA SER A 241 9.33 19.64 7.97
C SER A 241 10.15 18.96 6.88
N SER A 242 11.46 18.84 7.09
CA SER A 242 12.36 18.08 6.20
C SER A 242 11.89 16.64 6.00
N VAL A 243 11.33 16.01 7.03
CA VAL A 243 10.78 14.65 6.97
C VAL A 243 9.57 14.58 6.03
N SER A 244 8.70 15.60 6.06
CA SER A 244 7.53 15.68 5.16
C SER A 244 7.97 15.83 3.71
N PHE A 245 8.96 16.66 3.45
CA PHE A 245 9.54 16.82 2.12
C PHE A 245 10.18 15.53 1.59
N VAL A 246 11.04 14.89 2.39
CA VAL A 246 11.67 13.61 2.04
C VAL A 246 10.64 12.51 1.81
N SER A 247 9.61 12.42 2.67
CA SER A 247 8.53 11.44 2.52
C SER A 247 7.77 11.60 1.21
N VAL A 248 7.40 12.83 0.85
CA VAL A 248 6.70 13.13 -0.41
C VAL A 248 7.58 12.83 -1.62
N LEU A 249 8.84 13.28 -1.62
CA LEU A 249 9.76 13.06 -2.74
C LEU A 249 10.06 11.58 -2.95
N TYR A 250 10.43 10.86 -1.89
CA TYR A 250 10.71 9.43 -1.96
C TYR A 250 9.51 8.67 -2.50
N THR A 251 8.32 8.99 -2.01
CA THR A 251 7.10 8.31 -2.41
C THR A 251 6.74 8.61 -3.86
N GLY A 252 6.78 9.88 -4.26
CA GLY A 252 6.38 10.27 -5.61
C GLY A 252 7.37 9.77 -6.66
N LEU A 253 8.65 10.03 -6.46
CA LEU A 253 9.69 9.74 -7.44
C LEU A 253 10.04 8.25 -7.51
N PHE A 254 10.05 7.57 -6.37
CA PHE A 254 10.47 6.17 -6.30
C PHE A 254 9.30 5.25 -5.99
N ALA A 255 8.74 5.27 -4.78
CA ALA A 255 7.84 4.20 -4.36
C ALA A 255 6.58 4.08 -5.24
N HIS A 256 5.79 5.15 -5.37
CA HIS A 256 4.54 5.16 -6.14
C HIS A 256 4.77 4.96 -7.64
N SER A 257 5.73 5.65 -8.22
CA SER A 257 6.04 5.54 -9.65
C SER A 257 6.54 4.15 -10.02
N PHE A 258 7.50 3.63 -9.26
CA PHE A 258 8.03 2.28 -9.46
C PHE A 258 6.95 1.22 -9.23
N SER A 259 6.20 1.32 -8.13
CA SER A 259 5.09 0.41 -7.79
C SER A 259 4.02 0.40 -8.86
N SER A 260 3.57 1.57 -9.34
CA SER A 260 2.54 1.65 -10.37
C SER A 260 3.00 1.04 -11.71
N GLY A 261 4.23 1.31 -12.15
CA GLY A 261 4.78 0.73 -13.37
C GLY A 261 4.95 -0.79 -13.27
N VAL A 262 5.57 -1.28 -12.19
CA VAL A 262 5.80 -2.72 -11.98
C VAL A 262 4.49 -3.47 -11.75
N HIS A 263 3.52 -2.90 -11.04
CA HIS A 263 2.19 -3.51 -10.92
C HIS A 263 1.50 -3.59 -12.26
N THR A 264 1.48 -2.53 -13.06
CA THR A 264 0.89 -2.54 -14.41
C THR A 264 1.54 -3.61 -15.29
N TRP A 265 2.88 -3.70 -15.27
CA TRP A 265 3.65 -4.72 -15.98
C TRP A 265 3.35 -6.14 -15.48
N GLY A 266 3.37 -6.36 -14.16
CA GLY A 266 3.09 -7.65 -13.54
C GLY A 266 1.67 -8.14 -13.82
N VAL A 267 0.68 -7.24 -13.76
CA VAL A 267 -0.71 -7.53 -14.12
C VAL A 267 -0.84 -7.92 -15.59
N ARG A 268 -0.17 -7.21 -16.51
CA ARG A 268 -0.18 -7.56 -17.93
C ARG A 268 0.45 -8.94 -18.16
N LEU A 269 1.57 -9.22 -17.51
CA LEU A 269 2.36 -10.42 -17.74
C LEU A 269 1.70 -11.68 -17.16
N LYS A 270 1.22 -11.61 -15.91
CA LYS A 270 0.79 -12.79 -15.13
C LYS A 270 -0.59 -12.63 -14.46
N GLY A 271 -1.27 -11.51 -14.69
CA GLY A 271 -2.60 -11.25 -14.14
C GLY A 271 -2.61 -10.59 -12.76
N PRO A 272 -3.80 -10.22 -12.26
CA PRO A 272 -3.96 -9.46 -11.01
C PRO A 272 -3.49 -10.23 -9.77
N LEU A 273 -3.69 -11.56 -9.74
CA LEU A 273 -3.32 -12.37 -8.59
C LEU A 273 -1.80 -12.45 -8.39
N PHE A 274 -1.02 -12.45 -9.48
CA PHE A 274 0.44 -12.46 -9.41
C PHE A 274 0.99 -11.27 -8.62
N VAL A 275 0.40 -10.10 -8.75
CA VAL A 275 0.83 -8.92 -8.00
C VAL A 275 0.41 -9.02 -6.53
N ALA A 276 -0.81 -9.48 -6.27
CA ALA A 276 -1.37 -9.56 -4.92
C ALA A 276 -0.61 -10.52 -4.00
N ILE A 277 -0.09 -11.65 -4.51
CA ILE A 277 0.62 -12.66 -3.69
C ILE A 277 1.92 -12.16 -3.05
N PHE A 278 2.48 -11.03 -3.49
CA PHE A 278 3.67 -10.44 -2.87
C PHE A 278 3.33 -9.50 -1.71
N ARG A 279 2.08 -9.04 -1.58
CA ARG A 279 1.68 -8.12 -0.50
C ARG A 279 2.01 -8.65 0.92
N PRO A 280 1.79 -9.94 1.23
CA PRO A 280 2.16 -10.49 2.54
C PRO A 280 3.64 -10.36 2.91
N ALA A 281 4.55 -10.27 1.93
CA ALA A 281 5.97 -10.08 2.22
C ALA A 281 6.26 -8.76 2.95
N SER A 282 5.32 -7.80 2.91
CA SER A 282 5.46 -6.51 3.57
C SER A 282 5.67 -6.62 5.07
N ILE A 283 5.06 -7.62 5.75
CA ILE A 283 5.22 -7.77 7.21
C ILE A 283 6.63 -8.22 7.58
N VAL A 284 7.21 -9.14 6.81
CA VAL A 284 8.57 -9.63 7.01
C VAL A 284 9.57 -8.51 6.73
N ILE A 285 9.36 -7.79 5.63
CA ILE A 285 10.21 -6.65 5.26
C ILE A 285 10.11 -5.53 6.29
N ALA A 286 8.90 -5.21 6.79
CA ALA A 286 8.71 -4.22 7.84
C ALA A 286 9.43 -4.61 9.13
N ALA A 287 9.42 -5.89 9.51
CA ALA A 287 10.18 -6.37 10.67
C ALA A 287 11.69 -6.20 10.49
N ILE A 288 12.23 -6.57 9.32
CA ILE A 288 13.66 -6.40 9.00
C ILE A 288 14.05 -4.91 9.01
N MET A 289 13.26 -4.06 8.36
CA MET A 289 13.52 -2.62 8.33
C MET A 289 13.40 -1.99 9.73
N GLY A 290 12.44 -2.43 10.54
CA GLY A 290 12.33 -2.03 11.95
C GLY A 290 13.60 -2.36 12.73
N ALA A 291 14.12 -3.58 12.61
CA ALA A 291 15.35 -3.99 13.27
C ALA A 291 16.58 -3.17 12.82
N ILE A 292 16.71 -2.91 11.51
CA ILE A 292 17.86 -2.15 10.95
C ILE A 292 17.81 -0.68 11.36
N PHE A 293 16.66 -0.02 11.22
CA PHE A 293 16.56 1.44 11.40
C PHE A 293 16.32 1.89 12.85
N LEU A 294 15.64 1.08 13.67
CA LEU A 294 15.32 1.46 15.05
C LEU A 294 16.27 0.82 16.08
N GLY A 295 17.17 -0.08 15.65
CA GLY A 295 18.06 -0.78 16.57
C GLY A 295 17.32 -1.62 17.61
N GLU A 296 16.04 -1.93 17.37
CA GLU A 296 15.30 -2.90 18.17
C GLU A 296 16.02 -4.24 17.96
N ALA A 297 16.85 -4.60 18.94
CA ALA A 297 17.39 -5.93 19.05
C ALA A 297 16.21 -6.89 18.84
N LEU A 298 16.37 -7.82 17.90
CA LEU A 298 15.55 -9.03 17.78
C LEU A 298 15.69 -9.79 19.10
N TYR A 299 15.06 -9.27 20.16
CA TYR A 299 15.24 -9.75 21.51
C TYR A 299 14.61 -11.12 21.52
N ARG A 300 15.47 -12.10 21.74
CA ARG A 300 15.23 -13.48 22.14
C ARG A 300 13.92 -13.61 22.94
N GLY A 301 12.81 -13.73 22.22
CA GLY A 301 11.45 -13.71 22.77
C GLY A 301 10.37 -13.99 21.71
N SER A 302 10.77 -14.57 20.58
CA SER A 302 9.87 -15.06 19.53
C SER A 302 10.49 -16.28 18.83
N SER A 303 11.04 -17.19 19.64
CA SER A 303 11.32 -18.57 19.22
C SER A 303 10.04 -19.39 18.94
N MET A 304 8.85 -18.81 19.10
CA MET A 304 7.59 -19.35 18.58
C MET A 304 7.15 -18.76 17.23
N PHE A 305 7.87 -17.80 16.65
CA PHE A 305 7.47 -17.18 15.36
C PHE A 305 7.97 -17.94 14.13
N PHE A 306 8.81 -18.97 14.31
CA PHE A 306 9.44 -19.73 13.22
C PHE A 306 9.10 -21.24 13.20
N VAL A 307 8.20 -21.73 14.07
CA VAL A 307 7.90 -23.18 14.16
C VAL A 307 6.49 -23.57 13.69
N ALA A 308 5.65 -22.63 13.26
CA ALA A 308 4.35 -22.97 12.67
C ALA A 308 4.25 -22.39 11.24
N SER A 309 5.02 -22.99 10.34
CA SER A 309 4.71 -23.02 8.90
C SER A 309 3.66 -24.09 8.63
#